data_AF-X1AUK5-F1
#
_entry.id   AF-X1AUK5-F1
#
_cell.length_a   1.000
_cell.length_b   1.000
_cell.length_c   1.000
_cell.angle_alpha   90.00
_cell.angle_beta   90.00
_cell.angle_gamma   90.00
#
_symmetry.space_group_name_H-M   'P 1'
#
loop_
_entity.id
_entity.type
_entity.pdbx_description
1 polymer ?
#
loop_
_entity_poly.entity_id
_entity_poly.type
_entity_poly.pdbx_seq_one_letter_code
_entity_poly.pdbx_strand_id
1 'polypeptide(L)' 'MQGSKLYVGNLDYSATNEQLEELFSKYGKVSQIDIIPGKGFG' A
#
# COMPACT_ATOMS: atom_id res chain seq x y z
N MET A 1 -7.99 19.90 1.37
CA MET A 1 -8.26 18.45 1.46
C MET A 1 -6.95 17.78 1.84
N GLN A 2 -6.74 17.42 3.11
CA GLN A 2 -5.57 16.63 3.51
C GLN A 2 -5.64 15.29 2.79
N GLY A 3 -4.68 15.03 1.90
CA GLY A 3 -4.56 13.73 1.24
C GLY A 3 -3.90 12.73 2.19
N SER A 4 -4.66 11.74 2.67
CA SER A 4 -4.13 10.61 3.44
C SER A 4 -3.53 9.57 2.50
N LYS A 5 -2.42 9.92 1.82
CA LYS A 5 -1.68 8.98 0.96
C LYS A 5 -0.42 8.51 1.69
N LEU A 6 -0.32 7.21 1.92
CA LEU A 6 0.83 6.59 2.57
C LEU A 6 1.64 5.82 1.53
N TYR A 7 2.96 6.05 1.49
CA TYR A 7 3.87 5.32 0.63
C TYR A 7 4.60 4.27 1.47
N VAL A 8 4.45 3.00 1.10
CA VAL A 8 5.11 1.88 1.77
C VAL A 8 6.21 1.36 0.85
N GLY A 9 7.48 1.52 1.28
CA GLY A 9 8.64 0.96 0.62
C GLY A 9 9.02 -0.40 1.21
N ASN A 10 9.95 -1.10 0.55
CA ASN A 10 10.44 -2.43 0.98
C ASN A 10 9.31 -3.46 1.13
N LEU A 11 8.29 -3.36 0.30
CA LEU A 11 7.23 -4.34 0.23
C LEU A 11 7.71 -5.54 -0.59
N ASP A 12 7.44 -6.74 -0.09
CA ASP A 12 7.76 -7.97 -0.81
C ASP A 12 7.00 -8.04 -2.15
N TYR A 13 7.62 -8.60 -3.18
CA TYR A 13 6.97 -8.78 -4.49
C TYR A 13 5.78 -9.73 -4.43
N SER A 14 5.71 -10.56 -3.40
CA SER A 14 4.57 -11.46 -3.14
C SER A 14 3.38 -10.77 -2.46
N ALA A 15 3.53 -9.53 -1.99
CA ALA A 15 2.46 -8.83 -1.31
C ALA A 15 1.30 -8.53 -2.25
N THR A 16 0.08 -8.83 -1.82
CA THR A 16 -1.14 -8.57 -2.59
C THR A 16 -1.95 -7.41 -2.03
N ASN A 17 -2.84 -6.84 -2.86
CA ASN A 17 -3.73 -5.77 -2.41
C ASN A 17 -4.61 -6.21 -1.25
N GLU A 18 -5.09 -7.46 -1.24
CA GLU A 18 -5.94 -8.01 -0.19
C GLU A 18 -5.20 -8.07 1.16
N GLN A 19 -3.93 -8.51 1.15
CA GLN A 19 -3.10 -8.54 2.35
C GLN A 19 -2.86 -7.15 2.92
N LEU A 20 -2.59 -6.17 2.04
CA LEU A 20 -2.43 -4.77 2.45
C LEU A 20 -3.75 -4.20 2.98
N GLU A 21 -4.86 -4.48 2.31
CA GLU A 21 -6.18 -4.03 2.71
C GLU A 21 -6.54 -4.57 4.09
N GLU A 22 -6.40 -5.87 4.33
CA GLU A 22 -6.68 -6.49 5.63
C GLU A 22 -5.78 -5.89 6.72
N LEU A 23 -4.48 -5.75 6.42
CA LEU A 23 -3.50 -5.24 7.37
C LEU A 23 -3.69 -3.76 7.69
N PHE A 24 -4.16 -2.94 6.75
CA PHE A 24 -4.47 -1.53 7.01
C PHE A 24 -5.90 -1.28 7.49
N SER A 25 -6.83 -2.21 7.24
CA SER A 25 -8.23 -2.12 7.68
C SER A 25 -8.38 -2.00 9.20
N LYS A 26 -7.45 -2.57 9.98
CA LYS A 26 -7.40 -2.39 11.44
C LYS A 26 -7.13 -0.95 11.90
N TYR A 27 -6.53 -0.12 11.05
CA TYR A 27 -6.21 1.28 11.37
C TYR A 27 -7.21 2.26 10.75
N GLY A 28 -7.99 1.83 9.75
CA GLY A 28 -9.01 2.64 9.12
C GLY A 28 -9.46 2.06 7.78
N LYS A 29 -10.46 2.69 7.16
CA LYS A 29 -10.94 2.26 5.85
C LYS A 29 -9.89 2.60 4.78
N VAL A 30 -9.43 1.58 4.08
CA VAL A 30 -8.55 1.78 2.91
C VAL A 30 -9.43 2.20 1.73
N SER A 31 -9.12 3.35 1.14
CA SER A 31 -9.85 3.86 -0.03
C SER A 31 -9.27 3.38 -1.36
N GLN A 32 -7.94 3.22 -1.42
CA GLN A 32 -7.23 2.88 -2.65
C GLN A 32 -5.88 2.25 -2.29
N ILE A 33 -5.50 1.20 -3.01
CA ILE A 33 -4.20 0.53 -2.90
C ILE A 33 -3.62 0.45 -4.32
N ASP A 34 -2.41 0.96 -4.48
CA ASP A 34 -1.66 0.88 -5.74
C ASP A 34 -0.30 0.24 -5.45
N ILE A 35 -0.15 -1.02 -5.87
CA ILE A 35 1.15 -1.71 -5.85
C ILE A 35 1.87 -1.35 -7.14
N ILE A 36 3.04 -0.71 -7.03
CA ILE A 36 3.85 -0.28 -8.17
C ILE A 36 5.02 -1.26 -8.32
N PRO A 37 4.88 -2.34 -9.12
CA PRO A 37 5.98 -3.24 -9.41
C PRO A 37 7.04 -2.51 -10.25
N GLY A 38 8.30 -2.53 -9.81
CA GLY A 38 9.42 -2.00 -10.60
C GLY A 38 9.84 -0.56 -10.31
N LYS A 39 9.34 0.09 -9.24
CA LYS A 39 9.94 1.34 -8.74
C LYS A 39 11.15 1.04 -7.85
N GLY A 40 12.14 0.36 -8.43
CA GLY A 40 13.50 0.43 -7.93
C GLY A 40 13.98 1.86 -8.16
N PHE A 41 14.13 2.64 -7.09
CA PHE A 41 14.86 3.90 -7.17
C PHE A 41 16.32 3.55 -7.44
N GLY A 42 16.69 3.48 -8.71
CA GLY A 42 18.07 3.56 -9.18
C GLY A 42 18.46 5.02 -9.38
#